data_AF-A0A365XQ54-F1
#
_entry.id   AF-A0A365XQ54-F1
#
_cell.length_a   1.000
_cell.length_b   1.000
_cell.length_c   1.000
_cell.angle_alpha   90.00
_cell.angle_beta   90.00
_cell.angle_gamma   90.00
#
_symmetry.space_group_name_H-M   'P 1'
#
loop_
_entity.id
_entity.type
_entity.pdbx_description
1 polymer ?
#
loop_
_entity_poly.entity_id
_entity_poly.type
_entity_poly.pdbx_seq_one_letter_code
_entity_poly.pdbx_strand_id
1 'polypeptide(L)'
;MPVKMDTNPIPRGRIDFRLILISVLISFLYAILISLVLYGLGVDVGGYRPKSMTERISVMILLAPPIETLIFQAIPYAITGIFKKGLHRWFLHCYIIASSLFFAFSHSYSNGYVLTMYFPGIILAYCYARSKEQNRPAFTTTMLVHLLYNGLALLWNYYLAGI
;
A
#
# COMPACT_ATOMS: atom_id res chain seq x y z
N MET A 1 -28.64 -28.41 -9.32
CA MET A 1 -29.19 -27.24 -8.60
C MET A 1 -28.30 -26.04 -8.91
N PRO A 2 -28.81 -24.93 -9.45
CA PRO A 2 -28.02 -23.73 -9.65
C PRO A 2 -27.75 -23.06 -8.30
N VAL A 3 -26.48 -22.75 -8.03
CA VAL A 3 -26.05 -21.97 -6.86
C VAL A 3 -26.66 -20.57 -6.98
N LYS A 4 -27.48 -20.17 -6.00
CA LYS A 4 -27.89 -18.77 -5.86
C LYS A 4 -26.63 -17.93 -5.66
N MET A 5 -26.19 -17.22 -6.70
CA MET A 5 -25.24 -16.13 -6.53
C MET A 5 -25.89 -15.13 -5.58
N ASP A 6 -25.18 -14.77 -4.52
CA ASP A 6 -25.57 -13.69 -3.63
C ASP A 6 -25.72 -12.41 -4.48
N THR A 7 -26.97 -11.99 -4.68
CA THR A 7 -27.33 -10.84 -5.51
C THR A 7 -27.27 -9.53 -4.76
N ASN A 8 -26.70 -9.49 -3.54
CA ASN A 8 -26.51 -8.22 -2.85
C ASN A 8 -25.62 -7.31 -3.70
N PRO A 9 -26.16 -6.20 -4.27
CA PRO A 9 -25.34 -5.27 -5.02
C PRO A 9 -24.38 -4.64 -4.00
N ILE A 10 -23.09 -4.91 -4.18
CA ILE A 10 -22.03 -4.30 -3.39
C ILE A 10 -22.32 -2.79 -3.34
N PRO A 11 -22.46 -2.17 -2.16
CA PRO A 11 -22.89 -0.78 -2.07
C PRO A 11 -21.93 0.12 -2.83
N ARG A 12 -22.41 0.68 -3.95
CA ARG A 12 -21.67 1.58 -4.82
C ARG A 12 -21.25 2.82 -4.01
N GLY A 13 -20.01 3.27 -4.23
CA GLY A 13 -19.54 4.55 -3.71
C GLY A 13 -19.18 4.61 -2.21
N ARG A 14 -19.37 3.53 -1.43
CA ARG A 14 -18.96 3.52 0.00
C ARG A 14 -17.52 3.03 0.18
N ILE A 15 -16.83 3.62 1.16
CA ILE A 15 -15.51 3.17 1.62
C ILE A 15 -15.65 1.81 2.32
N ASP A 16 -14.72 0.89 2.05
CA ASP A 16 -14.65 -0.41 2.73
C ASP A 16 -13.68 -0.35 3.92
N PHE A 17 -14.23 -0.09 5.10
CA PHE A 17 -13.42 -0.03 6.33
C PHE A 17 -12.80 -1.37 6.70
N ARG A 18 -13.39 -2.51 6.31
CA ARG A 18 -12.81 -3.83 6.60
C ARG A 18 -11.56 -4.06 5.76
N LEU A 19 -11.63 -3.73 4.47
CA LEU A 19 -10.46 -3.74 3.59
C LEU A 19 -9.36 -2.84 4.16
N ILE A 20 -9.70 -1.60 4.53
CA ILE A 20 -8.72 -0.67 5.10
C ILE A 20 -8.04 -1.24 6.34
N LEU A 21 -8.82 -1.69 7.32
CA LEU A 21 -8.29 -2.21 8.58
C LEU A 21 -7.39 -3.43 8.37
N ILE A 22 -7.85 -4.42 7.59
CA ILE A 22 -7.08 -5.63 7.30
C ILE A 22 -5.78 -5.28 6.59
N SER A 23 -5.83 -4.39 5.60
CA SER A 23 -4.65 -3.98 4.85
C SER A 23 -3.63 -3.24 5.70
N VAL A 24 -4.07 -2.34 6.59
CA VAL A 24 -3.17 -1.65 7.53
C VAL A 24 -2.50 -2.65 8.47
N LEU A 25 -3.27 -3.56 9.07
CA LEU A 25 -2.73 -4.55 10.01
C LEU A 25 -1.76 -5.51 9.35
N ILE A 26 -2.09 -6.05 8.17
CA ILE A 26 -1.21 -6.97 7.45
C ILE A 26 0.08 -6.27 7.01
N SER A 27 0.00 -5.04 6.47
CA SER A 27 1.20 -4.26 6.10
C SER A 27 2.09 -4.02 7.32
N PHE A 28 1.50 -3.67 8.46
CA PHE A 28 2.24 -3.37 9.68
C PHE A 28 2.90 -4.62 10.30
N LEU A 29 2.17 -5.74 10.37
CA LEU A 29 2.73 -7.02 10.83
C LEU A 29 3.86 -7.50 9.93
N TYR A 30 3.70 -7.36 8.61
CA TYR A 30 4.77 -7.67 7.66
C TYR A 30 6.00 -6.80 7.91
N ALA A 31 5.82 -5.48 8.09
CA ALA A 31 6.92 -4.56 8.34
C ALA A 31 7.72 -4.96 9.59
N ILE A 32 7.04 -5.30 10.70
CA ILE A 32 7.71 -5.81 11.91
C ILE A 32 8.46 -7.10 11.62
N LEU A 33 7.81 -8.09 11.00
CA LEU A 33 8.40 -9.39 10.72
C LEU A 33 9.65 -9.27 9.85
N ILE A 34 9.57 -8.52 8.75
CA ILE A 34 10.70 -8.38 7.83
C ILE A 34 11.84 -7.59 8.46
N SER A 35 11.54 -6.56 9.27
CA SER A 35 12.57 -5.82 10.02
C SER A 35 13.30 -6.71 11.02
N LEU A 36 12.60 -7.61 11.72
CA LEU A 36 13.24 -8.57 12.63
C LEU A 36 14.14 -9.56 11.88
N VAL A 37 13.69 -10.07 10.73
CA VAL A 37 14.50 -10.97 9.89
C VAL A 37 15.76 -10.25 9.38
N LEU A 38 15.61 -9.05 8.84
CA LEU A 38 16.74 -8.26 8.32
C LEU A 38 17.73 -7.89 9.42
N TYR A 39 17.25 -7.53 10.60
CA TYR A 39 18.09 -7.30 11.78
C TYR A 39 18.89 -8.56 12.17
N GLY A 40 18.23 -9.73 12.21
CA GLY A 40 18.91 -11.01 12.49
C GLY A 40 19.96 -11.41 11.45
N LEU A 41 19.82 -10.90 10.21
CA LEU A 41 20.79 -11.08 9.13
C LEU A 41 21.87 -9.98 9.09
N GLY A 42 21.84 -9.02 10.01
CA GLY A 42 22.78 -7.89 10.03
C GLY A 42 22.60 -6.89 8.87
N VAL A 43 21.43 -6.89 8.22
CA VAL A 43 21.10 -5.97 7.13
C VAL A 43 20.53 -4.68 7.70
N ASP A 44 21.20 -3.56 7.47
CA ASP A 44 20.65 -2.24 7.79
C ASP A 44 19.48 -1.92 6.86
N VAL A 45 18.29 -1.72 7.46
CA VAL A 45 17.08 -1.32 6.74
C VAL A 45 17.20 0.12 6.25
N GLY A 46 17.92 1.01 6.95
CA GLY A 46 18.00 2.42 6.57
C GLY A 46 16.64 3.11 6.45
N GLY A 47 16.51 4.02 5.48
CA GLY A 47 15.25 4.72 5.17
C GLY A 47 15.33 6.23 5.32
N TYR A 48 14.20 6.90 5.06
CA TYR A 48 14.09 8.35 5.19
C TYR A 48 14.20 8.78 6.66
N ARG A 49 15.10 9.74 6.92
CA ARG A 49 15.37 10.30 8.26
C ARG A 49 14.89 11.75 8.32
N PRO A 50 13.64 12.00 8.77
CA PRO A 50 13.16 13.37 8.92
C PRO A 50 13.93 14.10 10.02
N LYS A 51 14.15 15.40 9.84
CA LYS A 51 14.92 16.26 10.76
C LYS A 51 14.10 16.74 11.95
N SER A 52 12.77 16.65 11.87
CA SER A 52 11.86 17.12 12.92
C SER A 52 10.55 16.32 12.93
N MET A 53 9.84 16.36 14.05
CA MET A 53 8.48 15.79 14.15
C MET A 53 7.51 16.47 13.17
N THR A 54 7.66 17.78 12.96
CA THR A 54 6.85 18.53 11.98
C THR A 54 7.07 18.04 10.56
N GLU A 55 8.32 17.80 10.15
CA GLU A 55 8.63 17.22 8.84
C GLU A 55 8.06 15.80 8.72
N ARG A 56 8.20 15.00 9.77
CA ARG A 56 7.70 13.62 9.84
C ARG A 56 6.18 13.55 9.64
N ILE A 57 5.40 14.40 10.30
CA ILE A 57 3.94 14.45 10.14
C ILE A 57 3.56 15.04 8.78
N SER A 58 4.10 16.22 8.44
CA SER A 58 3.71 16.93 7.22
C SER A 58 4.06 16.13 5.95
N VAL A 59 5.28 15.59 5.88
CA VAL A 59 5.73 14.85 4.70
C VAL A 59 5.20 13.42 4.72
N MET A 60 5.49 12.63 5.77
CA MET A 60 5.24 11.18 5.72
C MET A 60 3.76 10.81 5.89
N ILE A 61 2.94 11.67 6.51
CA ILE A 61 1.53 11.36 6.78
C ILE A 61 0.59 12.17 5.88
N LEU A 62 0.87 13.46 5.67
CA LEU A 62 -0.09 14.33 4.95
C LEU A 62 0.22 14.47 3.46
N LEU A 63 1.48 14.70 3.09
CA LEU A 63 1.85 15.00 1.70
C LEU A 63 2.21 13.75 0.88
N ALA A 64 3.04 12.86 1.42
CA ALA A 64 3.51 11.69 0.68
C ALA A 64 2.36 10.73 0.34
N PRO A 65 1.47 10.30 1.26
CA PRO A 65 0.43 9.33 0.94
C PRO A 65 -0.48 9.68 -0.25
N PRO A 66 -1.04 10.90 -0.39
CA PRO A 66 -1.84 11.25 -1.57
C PRO A 66 -1.01 11.31 -2.86
N ILE A 67 0.20 11.88 -2.82
CA ILE A 67 1.08 11.99 -3.99
C ILE A 67 1.51 10.59 -4.45
N GLU A 68 1.93 9.74 -3.52
CA GLU A 68 2.37 8.38 -3.80
C GLU A 68 1.22 7.51 -4.27
N THR A 69 0.02 7.64 -3.69
CA THR A 69 -1.18 6.93 -4.17
C THR A 69 -1.51 7.31 -5.62
N LEU A 70 -1.33 8.58 -5.98
CA LEU A 70 -1.52 9.04 -7.36
C LEU A 70 -0.46 8.41 -8.28
N ILE A 71 0.81 8.55 -7.93
CA ILE A 71 1.95 8.18 -8.79
C ILE A 71 2.10 6.67 -8.93
N PHE A 72 1.94 5.92 -7.83
CA PHE A 72 2.31 4.50 -7.79
C PHE A 72 1.12 3.55 -7.88
N GLN A 73 -0.10 4.00 -7.60
CA GLN A 73 -1.29 3.15 -7.72
C GLN A 73 -2.22 3.62 -8.83
N ALA A 74 -2.60 4.90 -8.85
CA ALA A 74 -3.58 5.40 -9.82
C ALA A 74 -3.03 5.46 -11.25
N ILE A 75 -1.83 6.02 -11.44
CA ILE A 75 -1.19 6.11 -12.76
C ILE A 75 -0.88 4.71 -13.33
N PRO A 76 -0.25 3.76 -12.59
CA PRO A 76 -0.02 2.42 -13.11
C PRO A 76 -1.30 1.66 -13.43
N TYR A 77 -2.39 1.87 -12.67
CA TYR A 77 -3.70 1.28 -13.00
C TYR A 77 -4.26 1.85 -14.31
N ALA A 78 -4.13 3.16 -14.54
CA ALA A 78 -4.57 3.78 -15.78
C ALA A 78 -3.75 3.29 -16.98
N ILE A 79 -2.42 3.25 -16.87
CA ILE A 79 -1.51 2.78 -17.93
C ILE A 79 -1.78 1.32 -18.27
N THR A 80 -1.81 0.44 -17.27
CA THR A 80 -2.11 -0.99 -17.48
C THR A 80 -3.52 -1.18 -18.03
N GLY A 81 -4.46 -0.28 -17.67
CA GLY A 81 -5.83 -0.25 -18.17
C GLY A 81 -5.93 -0.11 -19.70
N ILE A 82 -4.97 0.56 -20.34
CA ILE A 82 -4.88 0.68 -21.81
C ILE A 82 -4.75 -0.71 -22.45
N PHE A 83 -4.04 -1.63 -21.79
CA PHE A 83 -3.78 -2.99 -22.27
C PHE A 83 -4.77 -4.03 -21.72
N LYS A 84 -5.83 -3.61 -21.02
CA LYS A 84 -6.76 -4.51 -20.31
C LYS A 84 -7.34 -5.62 -21.20
N LYS A 85 -7.68 -5.29 -22.45
CA LYS A 85 -8.21 -6.28 -23.42
C LYS A 85 -7.18 -7.36 -23.76
N GLY A 86 -5.90 -7.00 -23.94
CA GLY A 86 -4.83 -7.94 -24.26
C GLY A 86 -4.36 -8.75 -23.06
N LEU A 87 -4.37 -8.15 -21.86
CA LEU A 87 -3.97 -8.84 -20.62
C LEU A 87 -5.05 -9.82 -20.13
N HIS A 88 -6.32 -9.55 -20.42
CA HIS A 88 -7.47 -10.39 -20.04
C HIS A 88 -7.41 -10.81 -18.56
N ARG A 89 -7.18 -12.10 -18.26
CA ARG A 89 -7.12 -12.66 -16.90
C ARG A 89 -5.88 -12.23 -16.12
N TRP A 90 -4.83 -11.80 -16.82
CA TRP A 90 -3.56 -11.38 -16.23
C TRP A 90 -3.53 -9.91 -15.83
N PHE A 91 -4.55 -9.13 -16.21
CA PHE A 91 -4.59 -7.69 -15.96
C PHE A 91 -4.26 -7.33 -14.51
N LEU A 92 -4.94 -7.98 -13.56
CA LEU A 92 -4.76 -7.70 -12.13
C LEU A 92 -3.34 -8.05 -11.65
N HIS A 93 -2.82 -9.19 -12.09
CA HIS A 93 -1.47 -9.64 -11.73
C HIS A 93 -0.39 -8.69 -12.26
N CYS A 94 -0.48 -8.32 -13.54
CA CYS A 94 0.45 -7.38 -14.16
C CYS A 94 0.41 -6.01 -13.49
N TYR A 95 -0.80 -5.51 -13.19
CA TYR A 95 -0.95 -4.25 -12.48
C TYR A 95 -0.32 -4.29 -11.08
N ILE A 96 -0.64 -5.30 -10.27
CA ILE A 96 -0.12 -5.41 -8.91
C ILE A 96 1.41 -5.52 -8.93
N ILE A 97 1.97 -6.36 -9.79
CA ILE A 97 3.43 -6.54 -9.89
C ILE A 97 4.10 -5.23 -10.34
N ALA A 98 3.61 -4.59 -11.41
CA ALA A 98 4.20 -3.36 -11.92
C ALA A 98 4.10 -2.20 -10.91
N SER A 99 2.91 -2.01 -10.31
CA SER A 99 2.65 -0.97 -9.31
C SER A 99 3.51 -1.15 -8.05
N SER A 100 3.58 -2.38 -7.52
CA SER A 100 4.34 -2.68 -6.31
C SER A 100 5.85 -2.57 -6.51
N LEU A 101 6.39 -3.04 -7.64
CA LEU A 101 7.80 -2.87 -7.97
C LEU A 101 8.15 -1.40 -8.18
N PHE A 102 7.30 -0.65 -8.89
CA PHE A 102 7.53 0.78 -9.10
C PHE A 102 7.54 1.55 -7.78
N PHE A 103 6.60 1.25 -6.87
CA PHE A 103 6.60 1.78 -5.51
C PHE A 103 7.84 1.39 -4.71
N ALA A 104 8.22 0.10 -4.70
CA ALA A 104 9.36 -0.36 -3.92
C ALA A 104 10.68 0.26 -4.40
N PHE A 105 10.91 0.30 -5.71
CA PHE A 105 12.15 0.85 -6.28
C PHE A 105 12.25 2.36 -6.19
N SER A 106 11.13 3.09 -6.05
CA SER A 106 11.20 4.53 -5.75
C SER A 106 11.67 4.81 -4.32
N HIS A 107 11.67 3.80 -3.44
CA HIS A 107 12.15 3.86 -2.07
C HIS A 107 13.60 3.33 -1.96
N SER A 108 14.49 3.83 -2.83
CA SER A 108 15.87 3.34 -2.99
C SER A 108 16.87 3.78 -1.91
N TYR A 109 16.40 4.02 -0.68
CA TYR A 109 17.27 4.42 0.45
C TYR A 109 18.26 3.32 0.84
N SER A 110 17.85 2.05 0.76
CA SER A 110 18.69 0.88 0.93
C SER A 110 18.02 -0.35 0.31
N ASN A 111 18.78 -1.41 0.07
CA ASN A 111 18.21 -2.68 -0.40
C ASN A 111 17.23 -3.28 0.63
N GLY A 112 17.53 -3.15 1.93
CA GLY A 112 16.63 -3.59 3.00
C GLY A 112 15.30 -2.83 2.97
N TYR A 113 15.36 -1.51 2.75
CA TYR A 113 14.17 -0.66 2.69
C TYR A 113 13.29 -1.00 1.48
N VAL A 114 13.88 -1.21 0.31
CA VAL A 114 13.15 -1.65 -0.90
C VAL A 114 12.40 -2.96 -0.63
N LEU A 115 13.03 -3.93 0.03
CA LEU A 115 12.37 -5.19 0.41
C LEU A 115 11.20 -4.94 1.38
N THR A 116 11.38 -4.07 2.37
CA THR A 116 10.30 -3.72 3.31
C THR A 116 9.12 -3.03 2.63
N MET A 117 9.35 -2.30 1.51
CA MET A 117 8.31 -1.55 0.79
C MET A 117 7.58 -2.35 -0.28
N TYR A 118 8.15 -3.48 -0.73
CA TYR A 118 7.54 -4.28 -1.79
C TYR A 118 6.17 -4.84 -1.41
N PHE A 119 6.04 -5.47 -0.24
CA PHE A 119 4.78 -6.07 0.19
C PHE A 119 3.70 -5.03 0.54
N PRO A 120 4.00 -3.92 1.25
CA PRO A 120 3.08 -2.79 1.33
C PRO A 120 2.64 -2.27 -0.04
N GLY A 121 3.56 -2.19 -1.02
CA GLY A 121 3.23 -1.85 -2.40
C GLY A 121 2.21 -2.79 -3.04
N ILE A 122 2.34 -4.11 -2.81
CA ILE A 122 1.36 -5.13 -3.26
C ILE A 122 -0.01 -4.87 -2.62
N ILE A 123 -0.04 -4.60 -1.32
CA ILE A 123 -1.29 -4.36 -0.57
C ILE A 123 -1.98 -3.10 -1.08
N LEU A 124 -1.25 -2.00 -1.28
CA LEU A 124 -1.78 -0.75 -1.81
C LEU A 124 -2.34 -0.93 -3.23
N ALA A 125 -1.61 -1.63 -4.11
CA ALA A 125 -2.09 -1.94 -5.45
C ALA A 125 -3.37 -2.80 -5.39
N TYR A 126 -3.37 -3.85 -4.58
CA TYR A 126 -4.56 -4.69 -4.39
C TYR A 126 -5.77 -3.87 -3.90
N CYS A 127 -5.60 -3.00 -2.90
CA CYS A 127 -6.66 -2.14 -2.38
C CYS A 127 -7.26 -1.26 -3.47
N TYR A 128 -6.41 -0.67 -4.30
CA TYR A 128 -6.81 0.21 -5.38
C TYR A 128 -7.62 -0.55 -6.45
N ALA A 129 -7.09 -1.68 -6.94
CA ALA A 129 -7.77 -2.50 -7.93
C ALA A 129 -9.09 -3.08 -7.40
N ARG A 130 -9.10 -3.62 -6.19
CA ARG A 130 -10.29 -4.17 -5.55
C ARG A 130 -11.39 -3.12 -5.41
N SER A 131 -11.02 -1.92 -4.97
CA SER A 131 -11.95 -0.81 -4.87
C SER A 131 -12.48 -0.36 -6.24
N LYS A 132 -11.63 -0.35 -7.28
CA LYS A 132 -12.05 -0.06 -8.66
C LYS A 132 -13.05 -1.11 -9.18
N GLU A 133 -12.77 -2.40 -9.01
CA GLU A 133 -13.65 -3.50 -9.42
C GLU A 133 -15.03 -3.42 -8.74
N GLN A 134 -15.05 -2.99 -7.48
CA GLN A 134 -16.27 -2.84 -6.69
C GLN A 134 -16.99 -1.49 -6.90
N ASN A 135 -16.50 -0.64 -7.81
CA ASN A 135 -17.02 0.72 -8.03
C ASN A 135 -17.07 1.56 -6.74
N ARG A 136 -16.00 1.46 -5.94
CA ARG A 136 -15.78 2.22 -4.71
C ARG A 136 -14.70 3.30 -4.92
N PRO A 137 -14.56 4.28 -4.01
CA PRO A 137 -13.55 5.35 -4.12
C PRO A 137 -12.11 4.83 -3.97
N ALA A 138 -11.54 4.24 -5.01
CA ALA A 138 -10.25 3.53 -4.96
C ALA A 138 -9.08 4.39 -4.50
N PHE A 139 -9.00 5.63 -4.98
CA PHE A 139 -7.98 6.57 -4.55
C PHE A 139 -8.07 6.84 -3.04
N THR A 140 -9.26 7.26 -2.57
CA THR A 140 -9.49 7.57 -1.15
C THR A 140 -9.26 6.35 -0.25
N THR A 141 -9.77 5.17 -0.62
CA THR A 141 -9.56 3.94 0.16
C THR A 141 -8.07 3.62 0.30
N THR A 142 -7.32 3.68 -0.80
CA THR A 142 -5.88 3.34 -0.81
C THR A 142 -5.05 4.39 -0.07
N MET A 143 -5.35 5.67 -0.27
CA MET A 143 -4.72 6.77 0.46
C MET A 143 -4.94 6.66 1.97
N LEU A 144 -6.14 6.26 2.40
CA LEU A 144 -6.43 6.04 3.82
C LEU A 144 -5.65 4.86 4.40
N VAL A 145 -5.51 3.75 3.66
CA VAL A 145 -4.62 2.64 4.07
C VAL A 145 -3.20 3.17 4.28
N HIS A 146 -2.69 3.95 3.33
CA HIS A 146 -1.34 4.47 3.36
C HIS A 146 -1.13 5.44 4.55
N LEU A 147 -2.05 6.40 4.74
CA LEU A 147 -1.99 7.36 5.84
C LEU A 147 -2.03 6.66 7.20
N LEU A 148 -2.95 5.71 7.39
CA LEU A 148 -3.10 4.97 8.64
C LEU A 148 -1.90 4.07 8.93
N TYR A 149 -1.35 3.41 7.90
CA TYR A 149 -0.12 2.62 8.02
C TYR A 149 1.06 3.49 8.44
N ASN A 150 1.28 4.64 7.79
CA ASN A 150 2.37 5.56 8.14
C ASN A 150 2.18 6.15 9.54
N GLY A 151 0.93 6.47 9.92
CA GLY A 151 0.60 6.90 11.28
C GLY A 151 0.92 5.82 12.32
N LEU A 152 0.56 4.56 12.07
CA LEU A 152 0.86 3.46 12.97
C LEU A 152 2.37 3.18 13.07
N ALA A 153 3.09 3.23 11.95
CA ALA A 153 4.55 3.12 11.92
C ALA A 153 5.22 4.27 12.69
N LEU A 154 4.68 5.50 12.61
CA LEU A 154 5.14 6.62 13.40
C LEU A 154 4.95 6.36 14.90
N LEU A 155 3.75 5.93 15.32
CA LEU A 155 3.45 5.63 16.71
C LEU A 155 4.35 4.53 17.26
N TRP A 156 4.59 3.48 16.48
CA TRP A 156 5.52 2.41 16.85
C TRP A 156 6.93 2.94 17.10
N ASN A 157 7.47 3.71 16.17
CA ASN A 157 8.81 4.28 16.30
C ASN A 157 8.93 5.19 17.52
N TYR A 158 7.94 6.04 17.77
CA TYR A 158 8.00 7.04 18.84
C TYR A 158 7.76 6.45 20.24
N TYR A 159 6.81 5.52 20.40
CA TYR A 159 6.40 5.03 21.72
C TYR A 159 6.97 3.67 22.10
N LEU A 160 7.28 2.81 21.13
CA LEU A 160 7.58 1.39 21.37
C LEU A 160 9.01 1.01 21.02
N ALA A 161 9.63 1.68 20.04
CA ALA A 161 11.02 1.44 19.67
C ALA A 161 12.02 2.30 20.47
N GLY A 162 11.55 3.33 21.19
CA GLY A 162 12.40 4.16 22.07
C GLY A 162 13.55 4.88 21.35
N ILE A 163 13.30 5.34 20.11
CA ILE A 163 14.21 6.18 19.33
C ILE A 163 13.60 7.57 19.15
#